data_AF-A0A519DPK6-F1
#
_entry.id   AF-A0A519DPK6-F1
#
_cell.length_a   1.000
_cell.length_b   1.000
_cell.length_c   1.000
_cell.angle_alpha   90.00
_cell.angle_beta   90.00
_cell.angle_gamma   90.00
#
_symmetry.space_group_name_H-M   'P 1'
#
loop_
_entity.id
_entity.type
_entity.pdbx_description
1 polymer ?
#
loop_
_entity_poly.entity_id
_entity_poly.type
_entity_poly.pdbx_seq_one_letter_code
_entity_poly.pdbx_strand_id
1 'polypeptide(L)'
;MFIMSEFMKFNPNKESLQDRGAEAHTPELLESYNNSTYAWQPGMDKYLRVSKSSLNAHGWCGYSYKMQYLYRLSQEETDDMVRGTNVHNIVEYFWDEAPSRIDETLTLIADDKLILAKELMYSVIPTPPMSYLLGEEEVIRQWFDWQWNRFLLTKGVNWAAVGNEVSAHAKINVNVDGVDYPVHLRGYIDTIFADGEGGFVLMELKTGKWQPKKTAKKLREEMQFYKLMLDEGEFSDWLPVTHWAWEFPRGWVNGGVKAEWELEEVGTKITRYAPKTVQNNLKKLVKAHITDSFEPEPFNYTDWQGNVVSSCQWCSFMELCPAWGNNIDSQTEIKLEDK
;
A
#
# COMPACT_ATOMS: atom_id res chain seq x y z
N MET A 1 -12.66 -31.37 -4.78
CA MET A 1 -12.85 -31.04 -3.35
C MET A 1 -11.63 -30.24 -2.93
N PHE A 2 -11.65 -28.93 -3.20
CA PHE A 2 -10.55 -28.03 -2.83
C PHE A 2 -10.68 -27.74 -1.34
N ILE A 3 -9.66 -28.12 -0.57
CA ILE A 3 -9.48 -27.61 0.78
C ILE A 3 -9.14 -26.13 0.58
N MET A 4 -10.12 -25.24 0.77
CA MET A 4 -9.78 -23.86 1.09
C MET A 4 -8.97 -23.93 2.37
N SER A 5 -7.65 -23.79 2.28
CA SER A 5 -6.84 -23.61 3.48
C SER A 5 -7.29 -22.29 4.09
N GLU A 6 -8.02 -22.35 5.20
CA GLU A 6 -8.31 -21.21 6.07
C GLU A 6 -6.97 -20.70 6.60
N PHE A 7 -6.30 -19.85 5.82
CA PHE A 7 -5.13 -19.14 6.31
C PHE A 7 -5.59 -18.20 7.41
N MET A 8 -4.93 -18.28 8.56
CA MET A 8 -5.27 -17.46 9.70
C MET A 8 -5.02 -15.98 9.38
N LYS A 9 -6.05 -15.15 9.57
CA LYS A 9 -5.94 -13.70 9.58
C LYS A 9 -6.02 -13.21 11.01
N PHE A 10 -5.02 -12.45 11.43
CA PHE A 10 -4.98 -11.84 12.74
C PHE A 10 -4.90 -10.33 12.60
N ASN A 11 -5.87 -9.66 13.22
CA ASN A 11 -5.88 -8.22 13.39
C ASN A 11 -6.03 -7.91 14.88
N PRO A 12 -4.95 -7.47 15.57
CA PRO A 12 -5.06 -7.04 16.96
C PRO A 12 -5.68 -5.64 17.11
N ASN A 13 -5.84 -4.89 16.01
CA ASN A 13 -6.47 -3.58 16.03
C ASN A 13 -7.98 -3.74 16.23
N LYS A 14 -8.57 -2.86 17.05
CA LYS A 14 -9.99 -2.95 17.47
C LYS A 14 -10.97 -2.96 16.28
N GLU A 15 -10.60 -2.32 15.18
CA GLU A 15 -11.37 -2.23 13.94
C GLU A 15 -10.40 -2.39 12.75
N SER A 16 -10.87 -2.99 11.64
CA SER A 16 -10.07 -2.99 10.41
C SER A 16 -10.04 -1.59 9.80
N LEU A 17 -9.02 -1.24 9.02
CA LEU A 17 -8.91 0.08 8.36
C LEU A 17 -10.12 0.48 7.52
N GLN A 18 -10.89 -0.51 7.03
CA GLN A 18 -12.11 -0.29 6.25
C GLN A 18 -13.35 -0.11 7.13
N ASP A 19 -13.29 -0.63 8.36
CA ASP A 19 -14.37 -0.61 9.35
C ASP A 19 -14.20 0.53 10.37
N ARG A 20 -13.06 1.23 10.36
CA ARG A 20 -12.81 2.36 11.25
C ARG A 20 -13.89 3.43 11.05
N GLY A 21 -14.57 3.82 12.14
CA GLY A 21 -15.66 4.80 12.13
C GLY A 21 -15.25 6.24 11.81
N ALA A 22 -16.18 7.19 11.98
CA ALA A 22 -15.97 8.61 11.70
C ALA A 22 -14.84 9.28 12.51
N GLU A 23 -14.26 8.57 13.49
CA GLU A 23 -13.10 9.03 14.26
C GLU A 23 -11.77 8.82 13.50
N ALA A 24 -11.69 7.83 12.61
CA ALA A 24 -10.57 7.65 11.66
C ALA A 24 -10.85 8.25 10.28
N HIS A 25 -12.11 8.61 10.02
CA HIS A 25 -12.56 9.22 8.79
C HIS A 25 -13.33 10.50 9.10
N THR A 26 -12.68 11.65 8.91
CA THR A 26 -13.35 12.95 9.12
C THR A 26 -14.68 13.00 8.33
N PRO A 27 -15.71 13.69 8.81
CA PRO A 27 -16.96 13.85 8.07
C PRO A 27 -16.74 14.32 6.62
N GLU A 28 -15.75 15.19 6.43
CA GLU A 28 -15.28 15.66 5.13
C GLU A 28 -14.74 14.53 4.24
N LEU A 29 -13.92 13.62 4.80
CA LEU A 29 -13.41 12.47 4.08
C LEU A 29 -14.55 11.54 3.63
N LEU A 30 -15.52 11.26 4.50
CA LEU A 30 -16.70 10.45 4.16
C LEU A 30 -17.55 11.11 3.06
N GLU A 31 -17.75 12.42 3.14
CA GLU A 31 -18.43 13.18 2.09
C GLU A 31 -17.66 13.13 0.76
N SER A 32 -16.33 13.25 0.79
CA SER A 32 -15.49 13.12 -0.39
C SER A 32 -15.60 11.74 -1.06
N TYR A 33 -15.80 10.68 -0.26
CA TYR A 33 -16.06 9.35 -0.78
C TYR A 33 -17.43 9.28 -1.47
N ASN A 34 -18.48 9.84 -0.90
CA ASN A 34 -19.81 9.84 -1.54
C ASN A 34 -19.83 10.58 -2.90
N ASN A 35 -18.99 11.61 -3.03
CA ASN A 35 -18.85 12.45 -4.22
C ASN A 35 -17.90 11.87 -5.29
N SER A 36 -17.37 10.65 -5.11
CA SER A 36 -16.45 10.01 -6.05
C SER A 36 -16.82 8.55 -6.32
N THR A 37 -16.45 8.02 -7.49
CA THR A 37 -16.66 6.60 -7.83
C THR A 37 -15.59 6.10 -8.79
N TYR A 38 -15.25 4.81 -8.70
CA TYR A 38 -14.36 4.17 -9.68
C TYR A 38 -15.06 3.97 -11.03
N ALA A 39 -16.38 3.77 -11.04
CA ALA A 39 -17.18 3.62 -12.26
C ALA A 39 -17.58 4.99 -12.87
N TRP A 40 -16.70 5.99 -12.76
CA TRP A 40 -16.98 7.32 -13.27
C TRP A 40 -16.97 7.32 -14.81
N GLN A 41 -17.86 8.12 -15.39
CA GLN A 41 -17.98 8.36 -16.83
C GLN A 41 -18.07 9.86 -17.10
N PRO A 42 -17.64 10.33 -18.30
CA PRO A 42 -17.80 11.72 -18.69
C PRO A 42 -19.25 12.21 -18.53
N GLY A 43 -19.42 13.38 -17.91
CA GLY A 43 -20.73 14.00 -17.68
C GLY A 43 -21.40 13.64 -16.34
N MET A 44 -20.83 12.71 -15.56
CA MET A 44 -21.29 12.49 -14.19
C MET A 44 -20.92 13.67 -13.27
N ASP A 45 -21.85 14.08 -12.41
CA ASP A 45 -21.60 15.02 -11.30
C ASP A 45 -20.91 14.32 -10.11
N LYS A 46 -19.77 13.70 -10.41
CA LYS A 46 -18.90 12.99 -9.46
C LYS A 46 -17.45 13.12 -9.92
N TYR A 47 -16.53 12.82 -9.01
CA TYR A 47 -15.11 12.69 -9.31
C TYR A 47 -14.76 11.25 -9.72
N LEU A 48 -13.83 11.09 -10.66
CA LEU A 48 -13.17 9.81 -10.90
C LEU A 48 -12.33 9.46 -9.67
N ARG A 49 -12.69 8.38 -8.97
CA ARG A 49 -11.95 7.90 -7.81
C ARG A 49 -10.71 7.16 -8.26
N VAL A 50 -9.56 7.48 -7.66
CA VAL A 50 -8.29 6.80 -7.91
C VAL A 50 -7.58 6.52 -6.58
N SER A 51 -7.27 5.26 -6.33
CA SER A 51 -6.28 4.84 -5.33
C SER A 51 -4.96 4.43 -5.97
N LYS A 52 -3.91 4.37 -5.17
CA LYS A 52 -2.61 3.79 -5.56
C LYS A 52 -2.76 2.40 -6.19
N SER A 53 -3.54 1.52 -5.55
CA SER A 53 -3.81 0.17 -6.06
C SER A 53 -4.57 0.18 -7.40
N SER A 54 -5.53 1.10 -7.56
CA SER A 54 -6.30 1.21 -8.80
C SER A 54 -5.45 1.74 -9.97
N LEU A 55 -4.56 2.70 -9.69
CA LEU A 55 -3.64 3.24 -10.69
C LEU A 55 -2.61 2.18 -11.12
N ASN A 56 -2.11 1.39 -10.17
CA ASN A 56 -1.22 0.25 -10.43
C ASN A 56 -1.92 -0.85 -11.22
N ALA A 57 -3.18 -1.18 -10.91
CA ALA A 57 -3.96 -2.18 -11.65
C ALA A 57 -4.14 -1.78 -13.11
N HIS A 58 -4.51 -0.52 -13.37
CA HIS A 58 -4.62 0.01 -14.73
C HIS A 58 -3.26 0.00 -15.45
N GLY A 59 -2.19 0.42 -14.76
CA GLY A 59 -0.83 0.39 -15.31
C GLY A 59 -0.29 -1.01 -15.60
N TRP A 60 -0.86 -2.05 -14.98
CA TRP A 60 -0.53 -3.44 -15.25
C TRP A 60 -1.35 -4.04 -16.39
N CYS A 61 -2.67 -3.83 -16.39
CA CYS A 61 -3.57 -4.22 -17.47
C CYS A 61 -4.91 -3.49 -17.31
N GLY A 62 -5.33 -2.73 -18.33
CA GLY A 62 -6.59 -1.99 -18.34
C GLY A 62 -7.81 -2.87 -18.08
N TYR A 63 -7.84 -4.09 -18.62
CA TYR A 63 -8.94 -5.03 -18.38
C TYR A 63 -9.04 -5.50 -16.93
N SER A 64 -7.89 -5.77 -16.27
CA SER A 64 -7.88 -6.14 -14.85
C SER A 64 -8.45 -5.03 -13.97
N TYR A 65 -8.11 -3.78 -14.29
CA TYR A 65 -8.72 -2.61 -13.66
C TYR A 65 -10.25 -2.57 -13.85
N LYS A 66 -10.74 -2.80 -15.09
CA LYS A 66 -12.18 -2.85 -15.38
C LYS A 66 -12.89 -3.93 -14.54
N MET A 67 -12.34 -5.14 -14.47
CA MET A 67 -12.92 -6.22 -13.67
C MET A 67 -12.99 -5.87 -12.17
N GLN A 68 -11.89 -5.37 -11.62
CA GLN A 68 -11.78 -5.12 -10.19
C GLN A 68 -12.54 -3.87 -9.74
N TYR A 69 -12.46 -2.76 -10.48
CA TYR A 69 -12.91 -1.45 -10.00
C TYR A 69 -14.22 -0.99 -10.63
N LEU A 70 -14.48 -1.37 -11.89
CA LEU A 70 -15.74 -1.02 -12.57
C LEU A 70 -16.80 -2.08 -12.29
N TYR A 71 -16.46 -3.36 -12.47
CA TYR A 71 -17.37 -4.48 -12.21
C TYR A 71 -17.34 -4.99 -10.78
N ARG A 72 -16.39 -4.52 -9.95
CA ARG A 72 -16.28 -4.85 -8.52
C ARG A 72 -16.17 -6.36 -8.26
N LEU A 73 -15.52 -7.08 -9.18
CA LEU A 73 -15.22 -8.49 -8.99
C LEU A 73 -14.12 -8.66 -7.95
N SER A 74 -14.31 -9.62 -7.03
CA SER A 74 -13.31 -9.96 -6.02
C SER A 74 -12.11 -10.64 -6.67
N GLN A 75 -10.92 -10.30 -6.22
CA GLN A 75 -9.72 -11.06 -6.53
C GLN A 75 -9.64 -12.29 -5.64
N GLU A 76 -8.99 -13.34 -6.14
CA GLU A 76 -8.62 -14.47 -5.31
C GLU A 76 -7.58 -14.01 -4.29
N GLU A 77 -7.79 -14.37 -3.04
CA GLU A 77 -6.83 -14.07 -2.00
C GLU A 77 -5.64 -15.02 -2.09
N THR A 78 -4.44 -14.45 -2.08
CA THR A 78 -3.18 -15.21 -2.15
C THR A 78 -2.46 -15.22 -0.81
N ASP A 79 -1.59 -16.21 -0.60
CA ASP A 79 -0.73 -16.31 0.59
C ASP A 79 0.06 -15.02 0.86
N ASP A 80 0.55 -14.36 -0.19
CA ASP A 80 1.28 -13.10 -0.09
C ASP A 80 0.39 -11.95 0.42
N MET A 81 -0.90 -11.94 0.06
CA MET A 81 -1.87 -10.95 0.54
C MET A 81 -2.24 -11.19 2.01
N VAL A 82 -2.45 -12.45 2.42
CA VAL A 82 -2.73 -12.79 3.82
C VAL A 82 -1.54 -12.43 4.70
N ARG A 83 -0.32 -12.84 4.31
CA ARG A 83 0.91 -12.47 5.01
C ARG A 83 1.06 -10.96 5.12
N GLY A 84 0.87 -10.24 4.01
CA GLY A 84 0.89 -8.78 3.99
C GLY A 84 -0.06 -8.20 5.03
N THR A 85 -1.33 -8.55 4.96
CA THR A 85 -2.37 -8.06 5.87
C THR A 85 -2.02 -8.32 7.34
N ASN A 86 -1.62 -9.55 7.68
CA ASN A 86 -1.23 -9.89 9.05
C ASN A 86 -0.06 -9.04 9.55
N VAL A 87 0.99 -8.87 8.75
CA VAL A 87 2.18 -8.11 9.14
C VAL A 87 1.85 -6.62 9.30
N HIS A 88 1.10 -6.02 8.36
CA HIS A 88 0.69 -4.62 8.47
C HIS A 88 -0.16 -4.37 9.72
N ASN A 89 -1.12 -5.25 10.03
CA ASN A 89 -1.93 -5.12 11.25
C ASN A 89 -1.09 -5.14 12.53
N ILE A 90 -0.05 -6.00 12.60
CA ILE A 90 0.86 -6.05 13.76
C ILE A 90 1.68 -4.77 13.88
N VAL A 91 2.15 -4.23 12.76
CA VAL A 91 2.99 -3.03 12.71
C VAL A 91 2.20 -1.79 13.08
N GLU A 92 0.97 -1.68 12.56
CA GLU A 92 -0.02 -0.66 12.96
C GLU A 92 -0.21 -0.68 14.48
N TYR A 93 -0.54 -1.86 15.04
CA TYR A 93 -0.74 -2.03 16.48
C TYR A 93 0.49 -1.65 17.29
N PHE A 94 1.67 -2.07 16.84
CA PHE A 94 2.92 -1.74 17.52
C PHE A 94 3.12 -0.24 17.60
N TRP A 95 2.90 0.52 16.53
CA TRP A 95 3.12 1.96 16.55
C TRP A 95 2.10 2.71 17.41
N ASP A 96 0.88 2.20 17.55
CA ASP A 96 -0.12 2.78 18.46
C ASP A 96 0.24 2.54 19.93
N GLU A 97 0.78 1.37 20.26
CA GLU A 97 0.98 0.93 21.65
C GLU A 97 2.40 1.17 22.19
N ALA A 98 3.43 1.09 21.34
CA ALA A 98 4.84 1.21 21.73
C ALA A 98 5.22 2.55 22.39
N PRO A 99 4.64 3.71 22.04
CA PRO A 99 4.93 4.97 22.72
C PRO A 99 4.74 4.91 24.24
N SER A 100 3.79 4.10 24.72
CA SER A 100 3.54 3.91 26.17
C SER A 100 4.67 3.20 26.91
N ARG A 101 5.61 2.57 26.19
CA ARG A 101 6.71 1.77 26.75
C ARG A 101 8.07 2.48 26.73
N ILE A 102 8.14 3.66 26.11
CA ILE A 102 9.43 4.35 25.86
C ILE A 102 10.18 4.64 27.16
N ASP A 103 9.52 5.28 28.15
CA ASP A 103 10.18 5.71 29.38
C ASP A 103 10.72 4.55 30.22
N GLU A 104 9.92 3.49 30.36
CA GLU A 104 10.32 2.27 31.07
C GLU A 104 11.46 1.56 30.33
N THR A 105 11.40 1.50 29.00
CA THR A 105 12.47 0.93 28.17
C THR A 105 13.78 1.71 28.33
N LEU A 106 13.74 3.04 28.30
CA LEU A 106 14.92 3.89 28.50
C LEU A 106 15.50 3.74 29.90
N THR A 107 14.66 3.57 30.92
CA THR A 107 15.10 3.30 32.30
C THR A 107 15.85 1.97 32.38
N LEU A 108 15.33 0.90 31.76
CA LEU A 108 16.02 -0.39 31.70
C LEU A 108 17.35 -0.31 30.94
N ILE A 109 17.43 0.47 29.86
CA ILE A 109 18.68 0.70 29.12
C ILE A 109 19.70 1.43 30.01
N ALA A 110 19.28 2.46 30.75
CA ALA A 110 20.16 3.21 31.65
C ALA A 110 20.70 2.34 32.81
N ASP A 111 19.96 1.31 33.20
CA ASP A 111 20.33 0.31 34.20
C ASP A 111 21.20 -0.85 33.63
N ASP A 112 21.69 -0.76 32.38
CA ASP A 112 22.40 -1.83 31.67
C ASP A 112 21.58 -3.14 31.49
N LYS A 113 20.24 -3.06 31.53
CA LYS A 113 19.33 -4.20 31.38
C LYS A 113 18.80 -4.33 29.94
N LEU A 114 19.70 -4.32 28.96
CA LEU A 114 19.34 -4.29 27.53
C LEU A 114 18.40 -5.42 27.08
N ILE A 115 18.60 -6.64 27.61
CA ILE A 115 17.75 -7.80 27.27
C ILE A 115 16.32 -7.56 27.74
N LEU A 116 16.14 -7.15 29.00
CA LEU A 116 14.81 -6.86 29.57
C LEU A 116 14.15 -5.68 28.85
N ALA A 117 14.92 -4.66 28.46
CA ALA A 117 14.42 -3.53 27.69
C ALA A 117 13.89 -3.98 26.32
N LYS A 118 14.62 -4.85 25.63
CA LYS A 118 14.19 -5.41 24.34
C LYS A 118 12.95 -6.29 24.49
N GLU A 119 12.90 -7.13 25.53
CA GLU A 119 11.75 -7.99 25.83
C GLU A 119 10.51 -7.17 26.17
N LEU A 120 10.65 -6.08 26.95
CA LEU A 120 9.57 -5.15 27.24
C LEU A 120 8.99 -4.52 25.97
N MET A 121 9.86 -4.00 25.09
CA MET A 121 9.39 -3.40 23.83
C MET A 121 8.79 -4.46 22.89
N TYR A 122 9.37 -5.66 22.83
CA TYR A 122 8.84 -6.76 22.02
C TYR A 122 7.47 -7.24 22.52
N SER A 123 7.23 -7.17 23.83
CA SER A 123 5.96 -7.59 24.44
C SER A 123 4.75 -6.77 23.99
N VAL A 124 4.97 -5.63 23.32
CA VAL A 124 3.92 -4.87 22.63
C VAL A 124 3.32 -5.68 21.48
N ILE A 125 4.11 -6.50 20.78
CA ILE A 125 3.62 -7.31 19.67
C ILE A 125 2.68 -8.39 20.22
N PRO A 126 1.41 -8.41 19.81
CA PRO A 126 0.44 -9.36 20.34
C PRO A 126 0.65 -10.75 19.75
N THR A 127 0.48 -11.77 20.59
CA THR A 127 0.52 -13.16 20.15
C THR A 127 -0.77 -13.52 19.41
N PRO A 128 -0.70 -14.04 18.18
CA PRO A 128 -1.90 -14.49 17.46
C PRO A 128 -2.55 -15.70 18.16
N PRO A 129 -3.88 -15.90 18.02
CA PRO A 129 -4.59 -17.03 18.64
C PRO A 129 -4.16 -18.40 18.10
N MET A 130 -3.55 -18.42 16.90
CA MET A 130 -2.93 -19.59 16.29
C MET A 130 -1.60 -19.19 15.67
N SER A 131 -0.69 -20.13 15.45
CA SER A 131 0.59 -19.83 14.82
C SER A 131 0.43 -19.36 13.39
N TYR A 132 1.23 -18.38 13.00
CA TYR A 132 1.43 -17.98 11.61
C TYR A 132 2.01 -19.12 10.76
N LEU A 133 1.61 -19.21 9.49
CA LEU A 133 1.99 -20.30 8.58
C LEU A 133 2.70 -19.82 7.30
N LEU A 134 2.71 -18.52 7.01
CA LEU A 134 3.16 -17.97 5.72
C LEU A 134 4.50 -17.23 5.84
N GLY A 135 5.12 -17.25 7.02
CA GLY A 135 6.39 -16.60 7.33
C GLY A 135 6.23 -15.20 7.92
N GLU A 136 5.05 -14.85 8.45
CA GLU A 136 4.78 -13.58 9.14
C GLU A 136 5.75 -13.35 10.31
N GLU A 137 5.96 -14.36 11.17
CA GLU A 137 6.82 -14.27 12.37
C GLU A 137 8.25 -13.84 12.00
N GLU A 138 8.80 -14.38 10.92
CA GLU A 138 10.12 -14.03 10.40
C GLU A 138 10.18 -12.55 9.98
N VAL A 139 9.13 -12.07 9.30
CA VAL A 139 9.01 -10.67 8.84
C VAL A 139 8.90 -9.73 10.04
N ILE A 140 7.99 -10.03 10.97
CA ILE A 140 7.71 -9.22 12.17
C ILE A 140 8.96 -9.11 13.03
N ARG A 141 9.66 -10.22 13.26
CA ARG A 141 10.89 -10.22 14.07
C ARG A 141 12.02 -9.42 13.43
N GLN A 142 12.25 -9.62 12.13
CA GLN A 142 13.29 -8.87 11.42
C GLN A 142 12.99 -7.36 11.39
N TRP A 143 11.73 -7.00 11.18
CA TRP A 143 11.26 -5.62 11.25
C TRP A 143 11.44 -5.01 12.64
N PHE A 144 11.01 -5.72 13.68
CA PHE A 144 11.17 -5.29 15.07
C PHE A 144 12.64 -5.07 15.42
N ASP A 145 13.52 -5.97 15.01
CA ASP A 145 14.96 -5.83 15.27
C ASP A 145 15.53 -4.55 14.64
N TRP A 146 15.02 -4.12 13.47
CA TRP A 146 15.38 -2.82 12.89
C TRP A 146 14.85 -1.65 13.72
N GLN A 147 13.59 -1.70 14.14
CA GLN A 147 13.01 -0.63 14.97
C GLN A 147 13.70 -0.53 16.32
N TRP A 148 14.08 -1.67 16.92
CA TRP A 148 14.85 -1.73 18.15
C TRP A 148 16.23 -1.10 17.98
N ASN A 149 16.95 -1.42 16.90
CA ASN A 149 18.24 -0.80 16.63
C ASN A 149 18.10 0.72 16.42
N ARG A 150 17.05 1.17 15.72
CA ARG A 150 16.74 2.60 15.56
C ARG A 150 16.45 3.26 16.91
N PHE A 151 15.71 2.58 17.80
CA PHE A 151 15.41 3.07 19.15
C PHE A 151 16.68 3.29 19.97
N LEU A 152 17.61 2.33 19.94
CA LEU A 152 18.89 2.44 20.65
C LEU A 152 19.74 3.62 20.15
N LEU A 153 19.77 3.83 18.83
CA LEU A 153 20.52 4.93 18.22
C LEU A 153 19.93 6.31 18.56
N THR A 154 18.60 6.41 18.52
CA THR A 154 17.86 7.66 18.73
C THR A 154 17.58 7.96 20.20
N LYS A 155 17.71 6.96 21.08
CA LYS A 155 17.28 7.04 22.49
C LYS A 155 15.83 7.50 22.62
N GLY A 156 14.97 7.04 21.71
CA GLY A 156 13.56 7.41 21.64
C GLY A 156 13.26 8.76 20.99
N VAL A 157 14.26 9.61 20.73
CA VAL A 157 14.06 10.93 20.12
C VAL A 157 13.70 10.78 18.64
N ASN A 158 12.53 11.30 18.22
CA ASN A 158 12.01 11.15 16.86
C ASN A 158 11.93 9.69 16.37
N TRP A 159 11.83 8.74 17.31
CA TRP A 159 11.77 7.32 16.97
C TRP A 159 10.36 6.84 16.63
N ALA A 160 9.36 7.30 17.40
CA ALA A 160 7.98 6.89 17.23
C ALA A 160 7.41 7.45 15.91
N ALA A 161 6.48 6.71 15.33
CA ALA A 161 5.68 7.20 14.22
C ALA A 161 4.90 8.45 14.66
N VAL A 162 4.89 9.48 13.82
CA VAL A 162 4.07 10.69 14.03
C VAL A 162 2.77 10.62 13.22
N GLY A 163 2.68 9.70 12.27
CA GLY A 163 1.44 9.27 11.61
C GLY A 163 1.48 7.76 11.40
N ASN A 164 0.36 7.07 11.67
CA ASN A 164 0.23 5.63 11.57
C ASN A 164 -1.08 5.30 10.83
N GLU A 165 -0.98 4.55 9.72
CA GLU A 165 -2.11 4.17 8.87
C GLU A 165 -3.06 5.32 8.51
N VAL A 166 -2.49 6.38 7.94
CA VAL A 166 -3.25 7.59 7.72
C VAL A 166 -4.09 7.46 6.46
N SER A 167 -5.40 7.68 6.61
CA SER A 167 -6.28 8.01 5.48
C SER A 167 -6.04 9.42 4.92
N ALA A 168 -5.56 9.50 3.68
CA ALA A 168 -5.34 10.74 2.95
C ALA A 168 -6.15 10.78 1.64
N HIS A 169 -6.54 11.99 1.22
CA HIS A 169 -7.28 12.21 -0.01
C HIS A 169 -7.03 13.60 -0.59
N ALA A 170 -7.28 13.76 -1.90
CA ALA A 170 -7.18 15.06 -2.56
C ALA A 170 -8.10 15.12 -3.78
N LYS A 171 -8.64 16.29 -4.08
CA LYS A 171 -9.40 16.56 -5.31
C LYS A 171 -8.52 17.37 -6.25
N ILE A 172 -8.27 16.84 -7.43
CA ILE A 172 -7.44 17.48 -8.45
C ILE A 172 -8.17 17.51 -9.80
N ASN A 173 -7.69 18.35 -10.70
CA ASN A 173 -8.09 18.32 -12.11
C ASN A 173 -6.96 17.74 -12.95
N VAL A 174 -7.28 16.73 -13.77
CA VAL A 174 -6.33 16.11 -14.69
C VAL A 174 -6.64 16.55 -16.11
N ASN A 175 -5.70 17.29 -16.70
CA ASN A 175 -5.83 17.76 -18.08
C ASN A 175 -5.52 16.64 -19.09
N VAL A 176 -6.50 16.28 -19.91
CA VAL A 176 -6.39 15.37 -21.05
C VAL A 176 -6.85 16.09 -22.31
N ASP A 177 -5.93 16.21 -23.29
CA ASP A 177 -6.20 16.82 -24.60
C ASP A 177 -6.86 18.22 -24.51
N GLY A 178 -6.46 19.02 -23.51
CA GLY A 178 -6.94 20.39 -23.30
C GLY A 178 -8.21 20.52 -22.44
N VAL A 179 -8.78 19.41 -21.96
CA VAL A 179 -9.95 19.39 -21.09
C VAL A 179 -9.55 18.91 -19.70
N ASP A 180 -10.02 19.60 -18.67
CA ASP A 180 -9.79 19.24 -17.27
C ASP A 180 -10.89 18.30 -16.77
N TYR A 181 -10.48 17.17 -16.18
CA TYR A 181 -11.39 16.16 -15.63
C TYR A 181 -11.23 16.05 -14.11
N PRO A 182 -12.35 15.99 -13.36
CA PRO A 182 -12.32 15.94 -11.90
C PRO A 182 -11.88 14.55 -11.41
N VAL A 183 -10.78 14.51 -10.65
CA VAL A 183 -10.23 13.29 -10.08
C VAL A 183 -10.13 13.41 -8.56
N HIS A 184 -10.57 12.36 -7.86
CA HIS A 184 -10.45 12.24 -6.42
C HIS A 184 -9.44 11.14 -6.08
N LEU A 185 -8.28 11.55 -5.58
CA LEU A 185 -7.25 10.66 -5.06
C LEU A 185 -7.60 10.22 -3.65
N ARG A 186 -7.38 8.94 -3.32
CA ARG A 186 -7.50 8.42 -1.94
C ARG A 186 -6.49 7.33 -1.66
N GLY A 187 -6.10 7.17 -0.39
CA GLY A 187 -5.29 6.04 0.05
C GLY A 187 -5.01 6.06 1.54
N TYR A 188 -4.20 5.09 1.96
CA TYR A 188 -3.66 5.01 3.31
C TYR A 188 -2.13 5.09 3.22
N ILE A 189 -1.50 5.83 4.13
CA ILE A 189 -0.05 5.91 4.27
C ILE A 189 0.33 5.07 5.49
N ASP A 190 1.09 3.99 5.28
CA ASP A 190 1.43 3.02 6.33
C ASP A 190 2.03 3.71 7.56
N THR A 191 3.13 4.47 7.40
CA THR A 191 3.79 5.14 8.52
C THR A 191 4.49 6.43 8.11
N ILE A 192 4.46 7.43 8.99
CA ILE A 192 5.13 8.72 8.82
C ILE A 192 6.04 8.97 10.03
N PHE A 193 7.29 9.35 9.76
CA PHE A 193 8.27 9.73 10.79
C PHE A 193 8.68 11.20 10.61
N ALA A 194 9.02 11.87 11.71
CA ALA A 194 9.71 13.14 11.65
C ALA A 194 11.16 12.93 11.19
N ASP A 195 11.68 13.79 10.32
CA ASP A 195 13.10 13.76 9.93
C ASP A 195 14.03 14.41 10.97
N GLY A 196 13.45 15.09 11.97
CA GLY A 196 14.16 15.79 13.03
C GLY A 196 14.60 17.23 12.68
N GLU A 197 14.39 17.66 11.44
CA GLU A 197 14.74 18.98 10.92
C GLU A 197 13.50 19.79 10.48
N GLY A 198 12.31 19.28 10.80
CA GLY A 198 11.02 19.94 10.53
C GLY A 198 10.30 19.43 9.27
N GLY A 199 10.79 18.35 8.67
CA GLY A 199 10.12 17.63 7.59
C GLY A 199 9.72 16.21 8.00
N PHE A 200 9.19 15.48 7.01
CA PHE A 200 8.60 14.16 7.21
C PHE A 200 9.11 13.11 6.22
N VAL A 201 9.23 11.89 6.73
CA VAL A 201 9.58 10.68 5.98
C VAL A 201 8.33 9.83 5.83
N LEU A 202 7.89 9.59 4.58
CA LEU A 202 6.88 8.58 4.30
C LEU A 202 7.56 7.21 4.22
N MET A 203 7.09 6.24 5.00
CA MET A 203 7.66 4.90 5.07
C MET A 203 6.61 3.86 4.71
N GLU A 204 6.98 2.91 3.84
CA GLU A 204 6.12 1.79 3.44
C GLU A 204 6.77 0.44 3.78
N LEU A 205 5.98 -0.44 4.37
CA LEU A 205 6.41 -1.79 4.68
C LEU A 205 6.09 -2.74 3.52
N LYS A 206 7.05 -3.57 3.13
CA LYS A 206 6.91 -4.57 2.06
C LYS A 206 7.26 -5.96 2.58
N THR A 207 6.33 -6.89 2.39
CA THR A 207 6.48 -8.31 2.78
C THR A 207 6.96 -9.21 1.63
N GLY A 208 7.31 -8.60 0.48
CA GLY A 208 7.76 -9.27 -0.73
C GLY A 208 9.27 -9.20 -0.94
N LYS A 209 9.69 -9.50 -2.17
CA LYS A 209 11.10 -9.53 -2.56
C LYS A 209 11.71 -8.15 -2.74
N TRP A 210 13.00 -8.04 -2.44
CA TRP A 210 13.82 -6.86 -2.70
C TRP A 210 14.73 -7.06 -3.91
N GLN A 211 14.62 -6.17 -4.90
CA GLN A 211 15.54 -6.10 -6.05
C GLN A 211 15.93 -4.63 -6.33
N PRO A 212 17.18 -4.20 -6.07
CA PRO A 212 17.57 -2.79 -6.01
C PRO A 212 17.14 -1.93 -7.20
N LYS A 213 17.39 -2.39 -8.44
CA LYS A 213 17.13 -1.58 -9.63
C LYS A 213 15.67 -1.61 -10.09
N LYS A 214 14.97 -2.74 -9.91
CA LYS A 214 13.60 -2.93 -10.44
C LYS A 214 12.54 -2.41 -9.48
N THR A 215 12.80 -2.50 -8.17
CA THR A 215 11.82 -2.19 -7.13
C THR A 215 11.74 -0.68 -6.88
N ALA A 216 12.90 -0.02 -6.80
CA ALA A 216 13.00 1.41 -6.46
C ALA A 216 12.19 2.33 -7.40
N LYS A 217 12.05 2.00 -8.69
CA LYS A 217 11.22 2.83 -9.60
C LYS A 217 9.75 2.85 -9.20
N LYS A 218 9.17 1.66 -8.99
CA LYS A 218 7.76 1.53 -8.63
C LYS A 218 7.48 2.13 -7.25
N LEU A 219 8.37 1.90 -6.29
CA LEU A 219 8.25 2.48 -4.94
C LEU A 219 8.22 4.01 -4.95
N ARG A 220 9.09 4.65 -5.73
CA ARG A 220 9.06 6.12 -5.89
C ARG A 220 7.76 6.63 -6.51
N GLU A 221 7.19 5.89 -7.47
CA GLU A 221 5.87 6.23 -8.03
C GLU A 221 4.76 6.10 -6.98
N GLU A 222 4.81 5.08 -6.13
CA GLU A 222 3.88 4.89 -4.99
C GLU A 222 4.01 6.03 -3.99
N MET A 223 5.24 6.34 -3.54
CA MET A 223 5.49 7.41 -2.57
C MET A 223 5.12 8.79 -3.12
N GLN A 224 5.33 9.02 -4.43
CA GLN A 224 4.91 10.25 -5.08
C GLN A 224 3.39 10.37 -5.18
N PHE A 225 2.65 9.26 -5.30
CA PHE A 225 1.19 9.29 -5.25
C PHE A 225 0.70 9.77 -3.89
N TYR A 226 1.27 9.26 -2.80
CA TYR A 226 0.95 9.74 -1.44
C TYR A 226 1.35 11.19 -1.22
N LYS A 227 2.56 11.58 -1.64
CA LYS A 227 2.99 12.98 -1.56
C LYS A 227 2.05 13.92 -2.32
N LEU A 228 1.59 13.55 -3.52
CA LEU A 228 0.62 14.33 -4.28
C LEU A 228 -0.71 14.50 -3.52
N MET A 229 -1.18 13.45 -2.83
CA MET A 229 -2.38 13.57 -2.00
C MET A 229 -2.18 14.50 -0.80
N LEU A 230 -1.00 14.50 -0.18
CA LEU A 230 -0.71 15.41 0.92
C LEU A 230 -0.57 16.87 0.44
N ASP A 231 0.14 17.08 -0.68
CA ASP A 231 0.36 18.42 -1.25
C ASP A 231 -0.93 19.09 -1.74
N GLU A 232 -1.82 18.32 -2.35
CA GLU A 232 -3.09 18.81 -2.93
C GLU A 232 -4.28 18.66 -1.97
N GLY A 233 -4.09 17.95 -0.87
CA GLY A 233 -5.07 17.81 0.21
C GLY A 233 -4.81 18.78 1.35
N GLU A 234 -5.73 18.85 2.32
CA GLU A 234 -5.57 19.69 3.51
C GLU A 234 -4.72 19.01 4.61
N PHE A 235 -3.57 18.44 4.22
CA PHE A 235 -2.69 17.66 5.11
C PHE A 235 -1.36 18.38 5.40
N SER A 236 -1.43 19.69 5.70
CA SER A 236 -0.24 20.52 5.97
C SER A 236 0.60 20.03 7.16
N ASP A 237 -0.02 19.30 8.09
CA ASP A 237 0.64 18.78 9.28
C ASP A 237 1.78 17.81 8.94
N TRP A 238 1.78 17.21 7.73
CA TRP A 238 2.83 16.28 7.26
C TRP A 238 3.59 16.79 6.05
N LEU A 239 3.64 18.11 5.92
CA LEU A 239 4.46 18.79 4.93
C LEU A 239 5.54 19.63 5.64
N PRO A 240 6.75 19.74 5.06
CA PRO A 240 7.16 19.14 3.79
C PRO A 240 7.56 17.65 3.94
N VAL A 241 7.18 16.82 2.97
CA VAL A 241 7.77 15.48 2.79
C VAL A 241 9.18 15.63 2.23
N THR A 242 10.19 15.29 3.02
CA THR A 242 11.61 15.42 2.68
C THR A 242 12.21 14.11 2.18
N HIS A 243 11.70 12.98 2.68
CA HIS A 243 12.23 11.66 2.33
C HIS A 243 11.13 10.62 2.09
N TRP A 244 11.52 9.57 1.38
CA TRP A 244 10.78 8.33 1.22
C TRP A 244 11.59 7.19 1.80
N ALA A 245 10.93 6.22 2.41
CA ALA A 245 11.57 5.04 2.92
C ALA A 245 10.75 3.78 2.62
N TRP A 246 11.43 2.65 2.56
CA TRP A 246 10.78 1.35 2.43
C TRP A 246 11.55 0.27 3.17
N GLU A 247 10.79 -0.65 3.74
CA GLU A 247 11.32 -1.76 4.52
C GLU A 247 10.93 -3.09 3.85
N PHE A 248 11.91 -3.96 3.64
CA PHE A 248 11.76 -5.30 3.08
C PHE A 248 12.33 -6.34 4.04
N PRO A 249 11.67 -6.63 5.18
CA PRO A 249 12.23 -7.53 6.20
C PRO A 249 12.42 -8.97 5.69
N ARG A 250 11.73 -9.34 4.61
CA ARG A 250 11.85 -10.64 3.95
C ARG A 250 12.31 -10.53 2.50
N GLY A 251 13.14 -9.54 2.20
CA GLY A 251 13.52 -9.19 0.83
C GLY A 251 14.31 -10.25 0.04
N TRP A 252 14.69 -11.39 0.63
CA TRP A 252 15.39 -12.50 -0.07
C TRP A 252 14.47 -13.51 -0.78
N VAL A 253 13.15 -13.46 -0.57
CA VAL A 253 12.23 -14.45 -1.17
C VAL A 253 12.07 -14.29 -2.68
N ASN A 254 11.64 -15.34 -3.38
CA ASN A 254 11.23 -15.28 -4.80
C ASN A 254 12.25 -14.59 -5.74
N GLY A 255 13.53 -14.91 -5.55
CA GLY A 255 14.64 -14.32 -6.30
C GLY A 255 15.02 -12.91 -5.86
N GLY A 256 14.68 -12.53 -4.63
CA GLY A 256 15.16 -11.32 -3.96
C GLY A 256 16.57 -11.49 -3.40
N VAL A 257 17.22 -10.38 -3.03
CA VAL A 257 18.67 -10.39 -2.71
C VAL A 257 18.94 -10.53 -1.22
N LYS A 258 18.24 -9.75 -0.39
CA LYS A 258 18.43 -9.70 1.07
C LYS A 258 17.27 -8.94 1.70
N ALA A 259 17.14 -9.01 3.02
CA ALA A 259 16.38 -8.00 3.73
C ALA A 259 17.11 -6.67 3.66
N GLU A 260 16.33 -5.63 3.44
CA GLU A 260 16.84 -4.29 3.21
C GLU A 260 15.81 -3.28 3.70
N TRP A 261 16.29 -2.13 4.15
CA TRP A 261 15.50 -0.92 4.16
C TRP A 261 16.30 0.17 3.45
N GLU A 262 15.61 1.08 2.77
CA GLU A 262 16.26 2.24 2.15
C GLU A 262 15.54 3.53 2.53
N LEU A 263 16.30 4.62 2.47
CA LEU A 263 15.85 5.98 2.69
C LEU A 263 16.36 6.83 1.52
N GLU A 264 15.49 7.60 0.89
CA GLU A 264 15.81 8.46 -0.24
C GLU A 264 15.24 9.86 -0.06
N GLU A 265 16.07 10.87 -0.35
CA GLU A 265 15.65 12.27 -0.38
C GLU A 265 14.80 12.58 -1.62
N VAL A 266 13.73 13.35 -1.42
CA VAL A 266 12.81 13.80 -2.47
C VAL A 266 13.42 14.95 -3.27
N GLY A 267 13.11 15.01 -4.57
CA GLY A 267 13.57 16.10 -5.45
C GLY A 267 14.99 15.97 -5.98
N THR A 268 15.72 14.92 -5.58
CA THR A 268 17.06 14.61 -6.11
C THR A 268 17.02 14.19 -7.59
N LYS A 269 18.20 14.08 -8.22
CA LYS A 269 18.33 13.64 -9.63
C LYS A 269 17.65 12.30 -9.91
N ILE A 270 17.62 11.40 -8.92
CA ILE A 270 17.04 10.06 -9.04
C ILE A 270 15.54 10.02 -8.71
N THR A 271 14.98 10.98 -7.97
CA THR A 271 13.55 10.99 -7.59
C THR A 271 12.71 11.98 -8.39
N ARG A 272 13.31 13.03 -8.98
CA ARG A 272 12.60 14.12 -9.70
C ARG A 272 11.73 13.71 -10.89
N TYR A 273 11.85 12.48 -11.40
CA TYR A 273 10.99 12.00 -12.50
C TYR A 273 9.62 11.54 -12.00
N ALA A 274 9.51 11.14 -10.74
CA ALA A 274 8.31 10.50 -10.20
C ALA A 274 7.04 11.36 -10.35
N PRO A 275 7.04 12.69 -10.09
CA PRO A 275 5.85 13.53 -10.29
C PRO A 275 5.29 13.43 -11.71
N LYS A 276 6.17 13.53 -12.71
CA LYS A 276 5.79 13.43 -14.13
C LYS A 276 5.21 12.05 -14.46
N THR A 277 5.78 10.98 -13.91
CA THR A 277 5.29 9.62 -14.15
C THR A 277 3.89 9.41 -13.57
N VAL A 278 3.66 9.82 -12.31
CA VAL A 278 2.34 9.71 -11.67
C VAL A 278 1.30 10.50 -12.46
N GLN A 279 1.61 11.75 -12.84
CA GLN A 279 0.72 12.57 -13.67
C GLN A 279 0.41 11.93 -15.03
N ASN A 280 1.41 11.34 -15.69
CA ASN A 280 1.18 10.61 -16.95
C ASN A 280 0.29 9.37 -16.76
N ASN A 281 0.46 8.63 -15.66
CA ASN A 281 -0.36 7.47 -15.35
C ASN A 281 -1.82 7.88 -15.06
N LEU A 282 -2.03 8.98 -14.32
CA LEU A 282 -3.35 9.56 -14.08
C LEU A 282 -4.03 9.97 -15.41
N LYS A 283 -3.30 10.67 -16.29
CA LYS A 283 -3.81 11.04 -17.62
C LYS A 283 -4.21 9.83 -18.46
N LYS A 284 -3.41 8.75 -18.44
CA LYS A 284 -3.74 7.52 -19.15
C LYS A 284 -5.02 6.89 -18.60
N LEU A 285 -5.17 6.82 -17.28
CA LEU A 285 -6.37 6.28 -16.65
C LEU A 285 -7.61 7.13 -16.97
N VAL A 286 -7.52 8.45 -16.83
CA VAL A 286 -8.61 9.37 -17.21
C VAL A 286 -8.99 9.19 -18.69
N LYS A 287 -7.99 9.10 -19.58
CA LYS A 287 -8.22 8.83 -21.00
C LYS A 287 -8.96 7.51 -21.21
N ALA A 288 -8.59 6.45 -20.50
CA ALA A 288 -9.28 5.16 -20.60
C ALA A 288 -10.76 5.25 -20.18
N HIS A 289 -11.10 6.05 -19.16
CA HIS A 289 -12.49 6.32 -18.80
C HIS A 289 -13.26 7.11 -19.87
N ILE A 290 -12.58 8.07 -20.53
CA ILE A 290 -13.21 8.88 -21.58
C ILE A 290 -13.51 8.04 -22.82
N THR A 291 -12.62 7.12 -23.17
CA THR A 291 -12.73 6.32 -24.41
C THR A 291 -13.23 4.90 -24.20
N ASP A 292 -13.59 4.52 -22.97
CA ASP A 292 -13.87 3.13 -22.52
C ASP A 292 -12.80 2.12 -23.00
N SER A 293 -11.53 2.55 -23.03
CA SER A 293 -10.44 1.73 -23.56
C SER A 293 -9.74 0.95 -22.45
N PHE A 294 -10.36 -0.14 -22.03
CA PHE A 294 -9.85 -1.05 -21.00
C PHE A 294 -9.58 -2.44 -21.57
N GLU A 295 -8.86 -2.48 -22.69
CA GLU A 295 -8.58 -3.72 -23.40
C GLU A 295 -7.59 -4.62 -22.63
N PRO A 296 -7.63 -5.94 -22.85
CA PRO A 296 -6.60 -6.83 -22.34
C PRO A 296 -5.23 -6.54 -22.95
N GLU A 297 -4.21 -6.46 -22.10
CA GLU A 297 -2.81 -6.24 -22.51
C GLU A 297 -1.89 -7.35 -21.96
N PRO A 298 -2.03 -8.61 -22.46
CA PRO A 298 -1.13 -9.69 -22.04
C PRO A 298 0.31 -9.36 -22.48
N PHE A 299 1.27 -9.58 -21.58
CA PHE A 299 2.69 -9.46 -21.91
C PHE A 299 3.47 -10.62 -21.30
N ASN A 300 4.54 -11.02 -21.98
CA ASN A 300 5.43 -12.07 -21.50
C ASN A 300 6.68 -11.48 -20.87
N TYR A 301 7.18 -12.12 -19.83
CA TYR A 301 8.44 -11.77 -19.20
C TYR A 301 9.19 -13.03 -18.74
N THR A 302 10.48 -12.88 -18.47
CA THR A 302 11.29 -13.96 -17.92
C THR A 302 11.22 -13.93 -16.39
N ASP A 303 10.79 -15.02 -15.77
CA ASP A 303 10.76 -15.18 -14.31
C ASP A 303 12.17 -15.29 -13.71
N TRP A 304 12.25 -15.52 -12.39
CA TRP A 304 13.53 -15.60 -11.68
C TRP A 304 14.26 -16.94 -11.89
N GLN A 305 13.60 -17.95 -12.46
CA GLN A 305 14.17 -19.24 -12.86
C GLN A 305 14.58 -19.27 -14.34
N GLY A 306 14.28 -18.22 -15.10
CA GLY A 306 14.61 -18.13 -16.52
C GLY A 306 13.48 -18.61 -17.45
N ASN A 307 12.30 -18.92 -16.94
CA ASN A 307 11.16 -19.33 -17.77
C ASN A 307 10.46 -18.12 -18.37
N VAL A 308 9.96 -18.26 -19.60
CA VAL A 308 9.06 -17.26 -20.20
C VAL A 308 7.66 -17.52 -19.67
N VAL A 309 7.12 -16.55 -18.93
CA VAL A 309 5.81 -16.59 -18.30
C VAL A 309 4.94 -15.44 -18.80
N SER A 310 3.63 -15.68 -18.89
CA SER A 310 2.67 -14.62 -19.21
C SER A 310 2.27 -13.88 -17.94
N SER A 311 2.14 -12.56 -18.02
CA SER A 311 1.59 -11.73 -16.94
C SER A 311 0.22 -12.24 -16.49
N CYS A 312 -0.59 -12.79 -17.41
CA CYS A 312 -1.92 -13.28 -17.11
C CYS A 312 -1.95 -14.47 -16.12
N GLN A 313 -0.84 -15.18 -15.90
CA GLN A 313 -0.76 -16.24 -14.89
C GLN A 313 -0.95 -15.73 -13.46
N TRP A 314 -0.79 -14.42 -13.26
CA TRP A 314 -1.01 -13.73 -11.98
C TRP A 314 -2.32 -12.93 -11.96
N CYS A 315 -3.17 -13.11 -12.98
CA CYS A 315 -4.47 -12.45 -13.08
C CYS A 315 -5.57 -13.33 -12.51
N SER A 316 -6.25 -12.90 -11.44
CA SER A 316 -7.45 -13.57 -10.92
C SER A 316 -8.62 -13.60 -11.91
N PHE A 317 -8.54 -12.84 -13.00
CA PHE A 317 -9.60 -12.70 -14.01
C PHE A 317 -9.25 -13.34 -15.34
N MET A 318 -8.19 -14.16 -15.41
CA MET A 318 -7.77 -14.81 -16.67
C MET A 318 -8.91 -15.62 -17.31
N GLU A 319 -9.70 -16.33 -16.49
CA GLU A 319 -10.84 -17.14 -16.93
C GLU A 319 -12.00 -16.30 -17.50
N LEU A 320 -12.03 -15.00 -17.20
CA LEU A 320 -13.05 -14.08 -17.70
C LEU A 320 -12.54 -13.21 -18.86
N CYS A 321 -11.26 -13.32 -19.21
CA CYS A 321 -10.59 -12.38 -20.09
C CYS A 321 -10.71 -12.77 -21.58
N PRO A 322 -11.11 -11.83 -22.47
CA PRO A 322 -11.27 -12.12 -23.90
C PRO A 322 -9.97 -12.39 -24.65
N ALA A 323 -8.81 -12.00 -24.10
CA ALA A 323 -7.52 -12.42 -24.64
C ALA A 323 -7.31 -13.94 -24.64
N TRP A 324 -8.07 -14.67 -23.81
CA TRP A 324 -7.99 -16.12 -23.67
C TRP A 324 -9.22 -16.84 -24.24
N GLY A 325 -10.01 -16.16 -25.08
CA GLY A 325 -11.18 -16.73 -25.76
C GLY A 325 -12.47 -16.75 -24.93
N ASN A 326 -12.47 -16.13 -23.75
CA ASN A 326 -13.63 -16.06 -22.86
C ASN A 326 -14.42 -14.77 -23.12
N ASN A 327 -15.75 -14.82 -23.10
CA ASN A 327 -16.56 -13.62 -23.23
C ASN A 327 -17.47 -13.48 -22.00
N ILE A 328 -17.38 -12.35 -21.31
CA ILE A 328 -18.22 -12.04 -20.15
C ILE A 328 -19.68 -11.89 -20.55
N ASP A 329 -19.97 -11.43 -21.77
CA ASP A 329 -21.33 -11.18 -22.24
C ASP A 329 -22.25 -12.41 -22.18
N SER A 330 -21.71 -13.63 -22.09
CA SER A 330 -22.48 -14.87 -21.93
C SER A 330 -22.55 -15.43 -20.51
N GLN A 331 -21.81 -14.86 -19.54
CA GLN A 331 -21.70 -15.41 -18.17
C GLN A 331 -22.24 -14.46 -17.07
N THR A 332 -22.47 -13.18 -17.38
CA THR A 332 -22.93 -12.18 -16.39
C THR A 332 -24.41 -12.29 -15.98
N GLU A 333 -25.23 -13.08 -16.68
CA GLU A 333 -26.64 -13.31 -16.25
C GLU A 333 -26.75 -14.06 -14.91
N ILE A 334 -25.67 -14.65 -14.39
CA ILE A 334 -25.74 -15.51 -13.18
C ILE A 334 -25.32 -14.80 -11.88
N LYS A 335 -24.67 -13.62 -11.92
CA LYS A 335 -24.07 -13.00 -10.71
C LYS A 335 -24.58 -11.61 -10.32
N LEU A 336 -25.55 -11.05 -11.03
CA LEU A 336 -26.14 -9.75 -10.70
C LEU A 336 -27.41 -9.83 -9.83
N GLU A 337 -27.93 -11.04 -9.54
CA GLU A 337 -29.15 -11.21 -8.73
C GLU A 337 -28.92 -11.34 -7.21
N ASP A 338 -27.68 -11.53 -6.75
CA ASP A 338 -27.40 -11.75 -5.31
C ASP A 338 -26.46 -10.69 -4.70
N LYS A 339 -26.83 -9.39 -4.76
CA LYS A 339 -26.34 -8.36 -3.82
C LYS A 339 -27.35 -7.23 -3.60
#